data_AF-A0A7I0JQ87-F1
#
_entry.id   AF-A0A7I0JQ87-F1
#
_cell.length_a   1.000
_cell.length_b   1.000
_cell.length_c   1.000
_cell.angle_alpha   90.00
_cell.angle_beta   90.00
_cell.angle_gamma   90.00
#
_symmetry.space_group_name_H-M   'P 1'
#
loop_
_entity.id
_entity.type
_entity.pdbx_description
1 polymer ?
#
loop_
_entity_poly.entity_id
_entity_poly.type
_entity_poly.pdbx_seq_one_letter_code
_entity_poly.pdbx_strand_id
1 'polypeptide(L)'
;MSISEAVPVSNSALWTGRALSAVIVLFMIFDGVIKLPPLDIVTQTMAQLGWPADANVARLLGVIGLISTALYAIPRTSVLGA
;
A
#
# COMPACT_ATOMS: atom_id res chain seq x y z
N MET A 1 -28.35 13.65 27.92
CA MET A 1 -27.47 12.91 26.99
C MET A 1 -26.53 13.95 26.40
N SER A 2 -25.30 14.06 26.91
CA SER A 2 -24.32 15.05 26.44
C SER A 2 -23.71 14.54 25.15
N ILE A 3 -23.93 15.21 24.03
CA ILE A 3 -23.23 14.94 22.78
C ILE A 3 -21.80 15.47 22.99
N SER A 4 -20.82 14.57 23.06
CA SER A 4 -19.41 14.98 23.03
C SER A 4 -19.14 15.63 21.67
N GLU A 5 -18.85 16.93 21.69
CA GLU A 5 -18.44 17.68 20.51
C GLU A 5 -17.03 17.20 20.12
N ALA A 6 -16.94 16.51 18.97
CA ALA A 6 -15.66 16.03 18.46
C ALA A 6 -14.82 17.24 18.00
N VAL A 7 -13.58 17.33 18.48
CA VAL A 7 -12.66 18.40 18.08
C VAL A 7 -12.46 18.34 16.57
N PRO A 8 -12.66 19.44 15.83
CA PRO A 8 -12.47 19.46 14.38
C PRO A 8 -11.01 19.15 14.04
N VAL A 9 -10.82 18.25 13.08
CA VAL A 9 -9.49 17.87 12.59
C VAL A 9 -8.83 19.09 11.96
N SER A 10 -7.58 19.40 12.34
CA SER A 10 -6.88 20.55 11.77
C SER A 10 -6.53 20.31 10.30
N ASN A 11 -6.48 21.38 9.51
CA ASN A 11 -6.04 21.33 8.11
C ASN A 11 -4.63 20.74 7.97
N SER A 12 -3.74 21.01 8.93
CA SER A 12 -2.38 20.45 8.95
C SER A 12 -2.37 18.93 9.11
N ALA A 13 -3.23 18.38 9.98
CA ALA A 13 -3.36 16.94 10.16
C ALA A 13 -3.91 16.27 8.90
N LEU A 14 -4.89 16.88 8.22
CA LEU A 14 -5.44 16.38 6.96
C LEU A 14 -4.40 16.32 5.84
N TRP A 15 -3.64 17.41 5.63
CA TRP A 15 -2.60 17.44 4.61
C TRP A 15 -1.44 16.49 4.91
N THR A 16 -1.08 16.33 6.19
CA THR A 16 -0.05 15.38 6.62
C THR A 16 -0.48 13.95 6.34
N GLY A 17 -1.72 13.58 6.69
CA GLY A 17 -2.29 12.27 6.35
C GLY A 17 -2.23 11.99 4.85
N ARG A 18 -2.75 12.92 4.04
CA ARG A 18 -2.72 12.80 2.56
C ARG A 18 -1.32 12.64 1.99
N ALA A 19 -0.34 13.40 2.47
CA ALA A 19 1.03 13.32 2.00
C ALA A 19 1.67 11.96 2.33
N LEU A 20 1.51 11.49 3.58
CA LEU A 20 2.02 10.19 4.01
C LEU A 20 1.35 9.05 3.24
N SER A 21 0.02 9.12 3.08
CA SER A 21 -0.76 8.16 2.32
C SER A 21 -0.34 8.11 0.85
N ALA A 22 -0.10 9.26 0.21
CA ALA A 22 0.43 9.30 -1.15
C ALA A 22 1.81 8.65 -1.28
N VAL A 23 2.72 8.90 -0.33
CA VAL A 23 4.05 8.28 -0.30
C VAL A 23 3.95 6.75 -0.16
N ILE A 24 3.11 6.27 0.75
CA ILE A 24 2.91 4.83 0.97
C ILE A 24 2.30 4.16 -0.26
N VAL A 25 1.27 4.78 -0.86
CA VAL A 25 0.63 4.26 -2.08
C VAL A 25 1.63 4.20 -3.24
N LEU A 26 2.43 5.25 -3.44
CA LEU A 26 3.44 5.27 -4.50
C LEU A 26 4.48 4.17 -4.29
N PHE A 27 4.98 4.02 -3.06
CA PHE A 27 5.93 2.97 -2.70
C PHE A 27 5.36 1.58 -2.94
N MET A 28 4.11 1.35 -2.53
CA MET A 28 3.45 0.06 -2.70
C MET A 28 3.15 -0.28 -4.17
N ILE A 29 2.78 0.71 -4.98
CA ILE A 29 2.62 0.51 -6.43
C ILE A 29 3.97 0.11 -7.04
N PHE A 30 5.04 0.84 -6.72
CA PHE A 30 6.38 0.49 -7.19
C PHE A 30 6.76 -0.94 -6.78
N ASP A 31 6.63 -1.27 -5.49
CA ASP A 31 6.95 -2.59 -4.93
C ASP A 31 6.15 -3.73 -5.58
N GLY A 32 4.86 -3.53 -5.83
CA GLY A 32 4.01 -4.52 -6.47
C GLY A 32 4.32 -4.70 -7.96
N VAL A 33 4.59 -3.61 -8.68
CA VAL A 33 4.88 -3.64 -10.13
C VAL A 33 6.20 -4.33 -10.43
N ILE A 34 7.27 -4.08 -9.67
CA ILE A 34 8.58 -4.71 -9.92
C ILE A 34 8.55 -6.25 -9.74
N LYS A 35 7.56 -6.78 -9.02
CA LYS A 35 7.37 -8.22 -8.85
C LYS A 35 6.65 -8.90 -10.03
N LEU A 36 6.09 -8.13 -10.98
CA LEU A 36 5.35 -8.69 -12.11
C LEU A 36 6.26 -9.25 -13.23
N PRO A 37 7.31 -8.52 -13.68
CA PRO A 37 8.30 -9.08 -14.58
C PRO A 37 9.16 -10.13 -13.85
N PRO A 38 9.69 -11.13 -14.56
CA PRO A 38 10.60 -12.11 -13.99
C PRO A 38 12.00 -11.50 -13.78
N LEU A 39 12.14 -10.60 -12.81
CA LEU A 39 13.42 -9.99 -12.46
C LEU A 39 14.21 -10.91 -11.52
N ASP A 40 15.45 -11.24 -11.89
CA ASP A 40 16.32 -12.12 -11.09
C ASP A 40 16.57 -11.58 -9.68
N ILE A 41 16.62 -10.25 -9.52
CA ILE A 41 16.81 -9.65 -8.20
C ILE A 41 15.65 -10.01 -7.25
N VAL A 42 14.42 -10.12 -7.76
CA VAL A 42 13.24 -10.45 -6.93
C VAL A 42 13.33 -11.90 -6.45
N THR A 43 13.66 -12.83 -7.34
CA THR A 43 13.76 -14.26 -6.99
C THR A 43 14.97 -14.55 -6.11
N GLN A 44 16.10 -13.87 -6.31
CA GLN A 44 17.28 -13.98 -5.45
C GLN A 44 17.00 -13.46 -4.03
N THR A 45 16.38 -12.29 -3.90
CA THR A 45 16.01 -11.76 -2.58
C THR A 45 14.97 -12.64 -1.89
N MET A 46 13.99 -13.17 -2.64
CA MET A 46 13.03 -14.15 -2.10
C MET A 46 13.75 -15.40 -1.57
N ALA A 47 14.70 -15.95 -2.31
CA ALA A 47 15.50 -17.10 -1.86
C ALA A 47 16.28 -16.80 -0.57
N GLN A 48 16.91 -15.62 -0.49
CA GLN A 48 17.63 -15.18 0.72
C GLN A 48 16.71 -15.03 1.93
N LEU A 49 15.45 -14.66 1.71
CA LEU A 49 14.41 -14.56 2.73
C LEU A 49 13.76 -15.91 3.09
N GLY A 50 14.21 -17.02 2.49
CA GLY A 50 13.64 -18.35 2.69
C GLY A 50 12.31 -18.58 1.97
N TRP A 51 11.93 -17.70 1.05
CA TRP A 51 10.75 -17.86 0.20
C TRP A 51 11.06 -18.68 -1.06
N PRO A 52 10.07 -19.37 -1.64
CA PRO A 52 10.20 -20.01 -2.94
C PRO A 52 10.64 -19.00 -4.01
N ALA A 53 11.76 -19.28 -4.67
CA ALA A 53 12.33 -18.45 -5.74
C ALA A 53 11.60 -18.64 -7.10
N ASP A 54 10.29 -18.77 -7.06
CA ASP A 54 9.44 -18.95 -8.24
C ASP A 54 8.86 -17.60 -8.68
N ALA A 55 9.05 -17.27 -9.96
CA ALA A 55 8.49 -16.06 -10.56
C ALA A 55 6.95 -16.01 -10.46
N ASN A 56 6.25 -17.15 -10.45
CA ASN A 56 4.80 -17.19 -10.26
C ASN A 56 4.39 -16.79 -8.84
N VAL A 57 5.16 -17.20 -7.83
CA VAL A 57 4.94 -16.79 -6.43
C VAL A 57 5.21 -15.31 -6.26
N ALA A 58 6.29 -14.79 -6.85
CA ALA A 58 6.59 -13.36 -6.87
C ALA A 58 5.46 -12.54 -7.55
N ARG A 59 4.97 -12.98 -8.72
CA ARG A 59 3.84 -12.33 -9.40
C ARG A 59 2.58 -12.34 -8.56
N LEU A 60 2.25 -13.45 -7.91
CA LEU A 60 1.09 -13.56 -7.05
C LEU A 60 1.17 -12.54 -5.89
N LEU A 61 2.34 -12.43 -5.24
CA LEU A 61 2.59 -11.43 -4.22
C LEU A 61 2.44 -10.00 -4.76
N GLY A 62 2.99 -9.72 -5.95
CA GLY A 62 2.84 -8.43 -6.62
C GLY A 62 1.37 -8.08 -6.88
N VAL A 63 0.58 -9.02 -7.40
CA VAL A 63 -0.85 -8.83 -7.66
C VAL A 63 -1.64 -8.60 -6.38
N ILE A 64 -1.42 -9.42 -5.34
CA ILE A 64 -2.10 -9.25 -4.04
C ILE A 64 -1.75 -7.89 -3.42
N GLY A 65 -0.47 -7.51 -3.48
CA GLY A 65 0.01 -6.20 -3.03
C GLY A 65 -0.71 -5.07 -3.74
N LEU A 66 -0.71 -5.07 -5.08
CA LEU A 66 -1.36 -4.05 -5.90
C LEU A 66 -2.88 -3.97 -5.67
N ILE A 67 -3.57 -5.11 -5.55
CA ILE A 67 -5.00 -5.12 -5.21
C ILE A 67 -5.21 -4.50 -3.83
N SER A 68 -4.41 -4.87 -2.83
CA SER A 68 -4.50 -4.32 -1.49
C SER A 68 -4.24 -2.81 -1.47
N THR A 69 -3.25 -2.35 -2.23
CA THR A 69 -2.96 -0.92 -2.42
C THR A 69 -4.11 -0.20 -3.11
N ALA A 70 -4.71 -0.79 -4.14
CA ALA A 70 -5.86 -0.20 -4.82
C ALA A 70 -7.07 -0.11 -3.89
N LEU A 71 -7.33 -1.15 -3.09
CA LEU A 71 -8.39 -1.13 -2.09
C LEU A 71 -8.16 -0.08 -0.99
N TYR A 72 -6.90 0.11 -0.58
CA TYR A 72 -6.53 1.17 0.36
C TYR A 72 -6.65 2.58 -0.25
N ALA A 73 -6.16 2.76 -1.48
CA ALA A 73 -6.10 4.06 -2.15
C ALA A 73 -7.44 4.54 -2.70
N ILE A 74 -8.41 3.64 -2.93
CA ILE A 74 -9.74 3.97 -3.44
C ILE A 74 -10.71 3.99 -2.26
N PRO A 75 -10.99 5.15 -1.64
CA PRO A 75 -11.92 5.23 -0.54
C PRO A 75 -13.34 5.09 -1.09
N ARG A 76 -13.94 3.91 -0.98
CA ARG A 76 -15.37 3.75 -1.29
C ARG A 76 -16.28 4.43 -0.26
N THR A 77 -15.77 4.83 0.90
CA THR A 77 -16.53 5.58 1.94
C THR A 77 -15.68 6.48 2.87
N SER A 78 -14.39 6.74 2.60
CA SER A 78 -13.58 7.49 3.57
C SER A 78 -13.85 9.00 3.49
N VAL A 79 -14.62 9.53 4.45
CA VAL A 79 -14.74 10.98 4.73
C VAL A 79 -13.37 11.59 5.08
N LEU A 80 -12.41 10.75 5.46
CA LEU A 80 -11.05 11.15 5.85
C LEU A 80 -10.00 10.86 4.78
N GLY A 81 -10.37 10.23 3.65
CA GLY A 81 -9.39 9.59 2.78
C GLY A 81 -8.54 8.59 3.58
N ALA A 82 -7.41 8.18 3.01
CA ALA A 82 -6.23 8.10 3.84
C ALA A 82 -5.57 9.49 3.90
#